data_AF-A0A1J5T7I3-F1
#
_entry.id   AF-A0A1J5T7I3-F1
#
_cell.length_a   1.000
_cell.length_b   1.000
_cell.length_c   1.000
_cell.angle_alpha   90.00
_cell.angle_beta   90.00
_cell.angle_gamma   90.00
#
_symmetry.space_group_name_H-M   'P 1'
#
loop_
_entity.id
_entity.type
_entity.pdbx_description
1 polymer ?
#
loop_
_entity_poly.entity_id
_entity_poly.type
_entity_poly.pdbx_seq_one_letter_code
_entity_poly.pdbx_strand_id
1 'polypeptide(L)'
;MNQPLPYRYIQAGQLCVTRDMRGKHVMEIAHEHCYFIGLRITVGNVMRYQHALILADDYESLVNGINEERNTILNQKVTASLNDIEPVFVRNLIMRDPAMIDSINCYGINTEIQEILSRRDDHRFTVFGKLGDEEICLIPEEAHDALAAMRLARLDSVKLAVKTFQPLDVRQAHPATREFEAIFLQVADRFMKLVGDSYGTGHMH
;
A
#
# COMPACT_ATOMS: atom_id res chain seq x y z
N MET A 1 -13.36 9.31 -25.06
CA MET A 1 -13.12 9.81 -23.69
C MET A 1 -13.78 8.82 -22.74
N ASN A 2 -13.01 7.98 -22.05
CA ASN A 2 -13.55 7.10 -21.01
C ASN A 2 -13.79 7.95 -19.77
N GLN A 3 -15.06 8.19 -19.43
CA GLN A 3 -15.37 8.74 -18.11
C GLN A 3 -14.86 7.74 -17.07
N PRO A 4 -14.07 8.18 -16.06
CA PRO A 4 -13.69 7.29 -14.97
C PRO A 4 -14.98 6.81 -14.30
N LEU A 5 -15.07 5.49 -14.10
CA LEU A 5 -16.18 4.89 -13.36
C LEU A 5 -16.33 5.63 -12.01
N PRO A 6 -17.55 6.01 -11.60
CA PRO A 6 -17.74 6.66 -10.32
C PRO A 6 -17.31 5.70 -9.20
N TYR A 7 -16.38 6.14 -8.36
CA TYR A 7 -16.01 5.46 -7.13
C TYR A 7 -17.26 5.32 -6.25
N ARG A 8 -17.51 4.11 -5.72
CA ARG A 8 -18.66 3.85 -4.85
C ARG A 8 -18.43 4.38 -3.45
N TYR A 9 -17.17 4.47 -3.03
CA TYR A 9 -16.82 4.97 -1.71
C TYR A 9 -16.47 6.46 -1.74
N ILE A 10 -16.83 7.14 -0.65
CA ILE A 10 -16.59 8.58 -0.49
C ILE A 10 -15.08 8.81 -0.34
N GLN A 11 -14.47 9.41 -1.36
CA GLN A 11 -13.09 9.87 -1.30
C GLN A 11 -13.02 11.17 -0.49
N ALA A 12 -12.10 11.23 0.47
CA ALA A 12 -11.75 12.48 1.13
C ALA A 12 -11.12 13.40 0.08
N GLY A 13 -11.70 14.58 -0.15
CA GLY A 13 -11.32 15.50 -1.23
C GLY A 13 -9.97 16.20 -1.05
N GLN A 14 -8.99 15.56 -0.44
CA GLN A 14 -7.65 16.11 -0.22
C GLN A 14 -6.68 15.72 -1.32
N LEU A 15 -5.70 16.60 -1.55
CA LEU A 15 -4.59 16.32 -2.45
C LEU A 15 -3.75 15.18 -1.86
N CYS A 16 -3.44 14.20 -2.70
CA CYS A 16 -2.49 13.14 -2.38
C CYS A 16 -1.13 13.77 -2.03
N VAL A 17 -0.76 13.75 -0.75
CA VAL A 17 0.54 14.26 -0.29
C VAL A 17 1.56 13.15 -0.47
N THR A 18 2.73 13.49 -1.02
CA THR A 18 3.91 12.61 -0.99
C THR A 18 4.73 12.93 0.24
N ARG A 19 5.10 11.93 1.03
CA ARG A 19 5.93 12.07 2.22
C ARG A 19 7.26 11.37 2.03
N ASP A 20 8.36 12.08 2.23
CA ASP A 20 9.69 11.46 2.24
C ASP A 20 10.11 11.15 3.68
N MET A 21 10.19 9.86 4.00
CA MET A 21 10.57 9.33 5.31
C MET A 21 11.87 8.52 5.24
N ARG A 22 12.57 8.55 4.09
CA ARG A 22 13.80 7.79 3.91
C ARG A 22 14.86 8.28 4.88
N GLY A 23 15.54 7.35 5.55
CA GLY A 23 16.67 7.67 6.42
C GLY A 23 17.91 8.10 5.63
N LYS A 24 18.06 7.61 4.39
CA LYS A 24 19.14 7.98 3.48
C LYS A 24 18.68 9.07 2.51
N HIS A 25 19.37 10.20 2.52
CA HIS A 25 19.22 11.23 1.50
C HIS A 25 19.81 10.74 0.17
N VAL A 26 19.00 10.02 -0.60
CA VAL A 26 19.30 9.66 -1.99
C VAL A 26 18.50 10.58 -2.90
N MET A 27 19.21 11.30 -3.78
CA MET A 27 18.60 12.20 -4.77
C MET A 27 17.68 11.46 -5.74
N GLU A 28 17.99 10.20 -6.02
CA GLU A 28 17.18 9.33 -6.86
C GLU A 28 16.13 8.59 -6.03
N ILE A 29 14.89 8.57 -6.55
CA ILE A 29 13.78 7.87 -5.93
C ILE A 29 13.63 6.51 -6.64
N ALA A 30 14.04 5.44 -5.98
CA ALA A 30 13.82 4.09 -6.46
C ALA A 30 12.36 3.64 -6.22
N HIS A 31 11.81 2.86 -7.15
CA HIS A 31 10.42 2.37 -7.05
C HIS A 31 10.19 1.51 -5.81
N GLU A 32 11.21 0.75 -5.39
CA GLU A 32 11.18 -0.07 -4.17
C GLU A 32 11.04 0.75 -2.88
N HIS A 33 11.32 2.05 -2.93
CA HIS A 33 11.13 2.95 -1.80
C HIS A 33 9.75 3.60 -1.81
N CYS A 34 8.92 3.40 -2.84
CA CYS A 34 7.66 4.12 -2.99
C CYS A 34 6.48 3.23 -2.59
N TYR A 35 5.72 3.67 -1.59
CA TYR A 35 4.54 2.97 -1.08
C TYR A 35 3.31 3.83 -1.24
N PHE A 36 2.32 3.31 -1.96
CA PHE A 36 0.97 3.84 -1.94
C PHE A 36 0.24 3.29 -0.73
N ILE A 37 -0.42 4.15 0.03
CA ILE A 37 -1.25 3.74 1.17
C ILE A 37 -2.68 4.21 1.00
N GLY A 38 -3.62 3.39 1.45
CA GLY A 38 -5.04 3.68 1.54
C GLY A 38 -5.50 3.64 3.00
N LEU A 39 -6.16 4.70 3.43
CA LEU A 39 -6.64 4.93 4.78
C LEU A 39 -8.16 4.97 4.79
N ARG A 40 -8.77 4.24 5.72
CA ARG A 40 -10.18 4.37 6.09
C ARG A 40 -10.27 5.38 7.22
N ILE A 41 -11.17 6.34 7.08
CA ILE A 41 -11.48 7.36 8.09
C ILE A 41 -12.94 7.18 8.50
N THR A 42 -13.17 6.81 9.74
CA THR A 42 -14.51 6.59 10.30
C THR A 42 -14.96 7.82 11.08
N VAL A 43 -16.09 8.41 10.70
CA VAL A 43 -16.66 9.58 11.40
C VAL A 43 -18.14 9.30 11.68
N GLY A 44 -18.43 8.90 12.92
CA GLY A 44 -19.75 8.37 13.28
C GLY A 44 -20.09 7.15 12.43
N ASN A 45 -21.18 7.20 11.67
CA ASN A 45 -21.62 6.11 10.79
C ASN A 45 -21.13 6.26 9.33
N VAL A 46 -20.25 7.22 9.05
CA VAL A 46 -19.75 7.51 7.70
C VAL A 46 -18.30 7.06 7.58
N MET A 47 -18.02 6.26 6.55
CA MET A 47 -16.66 5.91 6.16
C MET A 47 -16.22 6.77 4.98
N ARG A 48 -15.02 7.34 5.09
CA ARG A 48 -14.33 8.06 4.03
C ARG A 48 -12.99 7.39 3.77
N TYR A 49 -12.47 7.57 2.56
CA TYR A 49 -11.22 6.96 2.16
C TYR A 49 -10.26 8.02 1.66
N GLN A 50 -9.00 7.91 2.08
CA GLN A 50 -7.91 8.78 1.67
C GLN A 50 -6.73 7.92 1.24
N HIS A 51 -5.85 8.49 0.43
CA HIS A 51 -4.61 7.83 0.05
C HIS A 51 -3.43 8.80 0.07
N ALA A 52 -2.24 8.26 0.23
CA ALA A 52 -0.99 9.02 0.21
C ALA A 52 0.11 8.19 -0.44
N LEU A 53 1.19 8.87 -0.83
CA LEU A 53 2.42 8.22 -1.27
C LEU A 53 3.50 8.44 -0.19
N ILE A 54 4.15 7.37 0.24
CA ILE A 54 5.23 7.40 1.23
C ILE A 54 6.50 6.91 0.55
N LEU A 55 7.57 7.69 0.63
CA LEU A 55 8.92 7.26 0.31
C LEU A 55 9.58 6.74 1.59
N ALA A 56 9.98 5.48 1.61
CA ALA A 56 10.60 4.82 2.75
C ALA A 56 11.64 3.80 2.25
N ASP A 57 12.84 3.85 2.82
CA ASP A 57 13.96 2.95 2.47
C ASP A 57 14.07 1.74 3.41
N ASP A 58 13.25 1.71 4.46
CA ASP A 58 13.06 0.55 5.32
C ASP A 58 11.64 0.51 5.92
N TYR A 59 11.36 -0.55 6.67
CA TYR A 59 10.06 -0.76 7.31
C TYR A 59 9.73 0.30 8.37
N GLU A 60 10.72 0.73 9.18
CA GLU A 60 10.47 1.68 10.26
C GLU A 60 10.11 3.06 9.69
N SER A 61 10.81 3.47 8.63
CA SER A 61 10.48 4.65 7.83
C SER A 61 9.09 4.57 7.21
N LEU A 62 8.66 3.40 6.73
CA LEU A 62 7.30 3.21 6.22
C LEU A 62 6.26 3.39 7.33
N VAL A 63 6.47 2.75 8.49
CA VAL A 63 5.58 2.87 9.65
C VAL A 63 5.50 4.33 10.12
N ASN A 64 6.63 5.01 10.20
CA ASN A 64 6.69 6.43 10.56
C ASN A 64 5.89 7.30 9.58
N GLY A 65 6.04 7.06 8.27
CA GLY A 65 5.27 7.76 7.24
C GLY A 65 3.76 7.57 7.34
N ILE A 66 3.32 6.34 7.62
CA ILE A 66 1.90 6.04 7.81
C ILE A 66 1.37 6.78 9.05
N ASN A 67 2.12 6.74 10.16
CA ASN A 67 1.74 7.43 11.39
C ASN A 67 1.72 8.95 11.23
N GLU A 68 2.66 9.53 10.49
CA GLU A 68 2.64 10.96 10.13
C GLU A 68 1.41 11.35 9.31
N GLU A 69 1.02 10.52 8.34
CA GLU A 69 -0.19 10.78 7.55
C GLU A 69 -1.45 10.70 8.43
N ARG A 70 -1.54 9.71 9.32
CA ARG A 70 -2.64 9.60 10.29
C ARG A 70 -2.71 10.84 11.21
N ASN A 71 -1.57 11.29 11.73
CA ASN A 71 -1.49 12.51 12.53
C ASN A 71 -1.90 13.75 11.75
N THR A 72 -1.55 13.83 10.46
CA THR A 72 -1.95 14.93 9.60
C THR A 72 -3.46 14.97 9.41
N ILE A 73 -4.10 13.83 9.14
CA ILE A 73 -5.56 13.72 9.01
C ILE A 73 -6.26 14.11 10.33
N LEU A 74 -5.72 13.67 11.46
CA LEU A 74 -6.21 14.08 12.78
C LEU A 74 -6.10 15.61 12.97
N ASN A 75 -4.94 16.19 12.65
CA ASN A 75 -4.69 17.63 12.80
C ASN A 75 -5.58 18.51 11.92
N GLN A 76 -6.04 17.99 10.79
CA GLN A 76 -7.03 18.63 9.92
C GLN A 76 -8.45 18.58 10.50
N LYS A 77 -8.65 17.94 11.66
CA LYS A 77 -9.93 17.78 12.36
C LYS A 77 -10.98 17.05 11.52
N VAL A 78 -10.54 16.14 10.64
CA VAL A 78 -11.43 15.29 9.85
C VAL A 78 -12.14 14.27 10.77
N THR A 79 -11.43 13.81 11.79
CA THR A 79 -11.95 12.92 12.85
C THR A 79 -11.41 13.35 14.22
N ALA A 80 -11.96 12.79 15.30
CA ALA A 80 -11.61 13.12 16.67
C ALA A 80 -10.53 12.19 17.27
N SER A 81 -10.28 11.02 16.66
CA SER A 81 -9.36 10.01 17.19
C SER A 81 -8.44 9.43 16.12
N LEU A 82 -7.20 9.08 16.48
CA LEU A 82 -6.32 8.29 15.62
C LEU A 82 -6.86 6.87 15.37
N ASN A 83 -7.64 6.33 16.29
CA ASN A 83 -8.27 5.01 16.14
C ASN A 83 -9.32 4.99 15.04
N ASP A 84 -9.83 6.17 14.66
CA ASP A 84 -10.77 6.32 13.56
C ASP A 84 -10.07 6.40 12.19
N ILE A 85 -8.73 6.33 12.16
CA ILE A 85 -7.91 6.41 10.95
C ILE A 85 -7.09 5.13 10.85
N GLU A 86 -7.53 4.23 10.00
CA GLU A 86 -6.96 2.90 9.87
C GLU A 86 -6.35 2.71 8.47
N PRO A 87 -5.06 2.34 8.37
CA PRO A 87 -4.53 1.87 7.10
C PRO A 87 -5.20 0.54 6.74
N VAL A 88 -5.79 0.48 5.55
CA VAL A 88 -6.51 -0.71 5.05
C VAL A 88 -5.90 -1.24 3.75
N PHE A 89 -4.98 -0.46 3.16
CA PHE A 89 -4.28 -0.80 1.94
C PHE A 89 -2.85 -0.24 2.01
N VAL A 90 -1.85 -1.05 1.67
CA VAL A 90 -0.47 -0.61 1.49
C VAL A 90 0.07 -1.35 0.28
N ARG A 91 0.68 -0.66 -0.68
CA ARG A 91 1.28 -1.30 -1.84
C ARG A 91 2.51 -0.57 -2.34
N ASN A 92 3.60 -1.30 -2.43
CA ASN A 92 4.86 -0.84 -2.99
C ASN A 92 4.76 -0.74 -4.52
N LEU A 93 5.35 0.29 -5.11
CA LEU A 93 5.34 0.50 -6.56
C LEU A 93 6.12 -0.57 -7.32
N ILE A 94 7.06 -1.29 -6.70
CA ILE A 94 7.71 -2.47 -7.30
C ILE A 94 6.69 -3.54 -7.72
N MET A 95 5.51 -3.57 -7.10
CA MET A 95 4.40 -4.46 -7.45
C MET A 95 3.72 -4.10 -8.79
N ARG A 96 4.30 -3.17 -9.56
CA ARG A 96 3.99 -2.87 -10.96
C ARG A 96 4.89 -3.63 -11.93
N ASP A 97 6.02 -4.16 -11.48
CA ASP A 97 6.92 -4.95 -12.30
C ASP A 97 6.20 -6.26 -12.72
N PRO A 98 6.00 -6.51 -14.02
CA PRO A 98 5.38 -7.74 -14.50
C PRO A 98 6.07 -9.01 -13.97
N ALA A 99 7.40 -9.01 -13.83
CA ALA A 99 8.14 -10.16 -13.32
C ALA A 99 7.79 -10.47 -11.85
N MET A 100 7.56 -9.43 -11.04
CA MET A 100 7.10 -9.57 -9.65
C MET A 100 5.65 -10.04 -9.58
N ILE A 101 4.79 -9.55 -10.47
CA ILE A 101 3.38 -9.98 -10.51
C ILE A 101 3.29 -11.44 -10.95
N ASP A 102 4.07 -11.85 -11.95
CA ASP A 102 4.08 -13.21 -12.47
C ASP A 102 4.62 -14.21 -11.43
N SER A 103 5.65 -13.83 -10.66
CA SER A 103 6.15 -14.68 -9.57
C SER A 103 5.10 -14.89 -8.48
N ILE A 104 4.33 -13.86 -8.12
CA ILE A 104 3.18 -13.98 -7.19
C ILE A 104 2.15 -14.95 -7.75
N ASN A 105 1.79 -14.79 -9.03
CA ASN A 105 0.77 -15.62 -9.68
C ASN A 105 1.17 -17.10 -9.76
N CYS A 106 2.46 -17.40 -9.94
CA CYS A 106 3.00 -18.76 -10.02
C CYS A 106 2.81 -19.59 -8.74
N TYR A 107 2.67 -18.96 -7.57
CA TYR A 107 2.46 -19.66 -6.29
C TYR A 107 0.99 -20.01 -6.01
N GLY A 108 0.06 -19.86 -6.97
CA GLY A 108 -1.36 -20.17 -6.77
C GLY A 108 -2.10 -19.16 -5.89
N ILE A 109 -1.41 -18.10 -5.50
CA ILE A 109 -1.84 -17.01 -4.64
C ILE A 109 -3.14 -16.35 -5.13
N ASN A 110 -3.36 -16.23 -6.45
CA ASN A 110 -4.56 -15.57 -6.96
C ASN A 110 -5.86 -16.24 -6.53
N THR A 111 -5.93 -17.57 -6.45
CA THR A 111 -7.19 -18.24 -6.08
C THR A 111 -7.50 -18.03 -4.60
N GLU A 112 -6.48 -18.13 -3.75
CA GLU A 112 -6.60 -17.96 -2.29
C GLU A 112 -6.87 -16.49 -1.91
N ILE A 113 -6.19 -15.54 -2.56
CA ILE A 113 -6.52 -14.11 -2.48
C ILE A 113 -7.96 -13.87 -2.88
N GLN A 114 -8.38 -14.38 -4.05
CA GLN A 114 -9.71 -14.09 -4.57
C GLN A 114 -10.77 -14.65 -3.63
N GLU A 115 -10.55 -15.81 -3.04
CA GLU A 115 -11.45 -16.37 -2.04
C GLU A 115 -11.49 -15.51 -0.76
N ILE A 116 -10.34 -15.11 -0.21
CA ILE A 116 -10.26 -14.26 0.99
C ILE A 116 -10.88 -12.88 0.74
N LEU A 117 -10.57 -12.24 -0.38
CA LEU A 117 -11.07 -10.92 -0.76
C LEU A 117 -12.51 -10.96 -1.34
N SER A 118 -13.05 -12.15 -1.65
CA SER A 118 -14.42 -12.28 -2.19
C SER A 118 -15.51 -11.97 -1.16
N ARG A 119 -15.18 -12.01 0.13
CA ARG A 119 -16.10 -11.77 1.23
C ARG A 119 -15.62 -10.55 2.01
N ARG A 120 -16.55 -9.66 2.37
CA ARG A 120 -16.24 -8.55 3.26
C ARG A 120 -15.89 -9.11 4.63
N ASP A 121 -14.67 -8.87 5.08
CA ASP A 121 -14.20 -9.13 6.42
C ASP A 121 -13.25 -7.99 6.82
N ASP A 122 -13.72 -7.12 7.71
CA ASP A 122 -13.00 -5.92 8.11
C ASP A 122 -11.80 -6.24 9.04
N HIS A 123 -11.61 -7.51 9.45
CA HIS A 123 -10.51 -7.96 10.29
C HIS A 123 -9.50 -8.85 9.57
N ARG A 124 -9.79 -9.26 8.33
CA ARG A 124 -8.86 -10.09 7.55
C ARG A 124 -8.05 -9.27 6.58
N PHE A 125 -6.75 -9.53 6.62
CA PHE A 125 -5.76 -8.94 5.75
C PHE A 125 -4.97 -10.03 5.03
N THR A 126 -4.58 -9.74 3.79
CA THR A 126 -3.59 -10.53 3.08
C THR A 126 -2.32 -9.71 2.96
N VAL A 127 -1.20 -10.26 3.42
CA VAL A 127 0.12 -9.63 3.39
C VAL A 127 1.01 -10.38 2.40
N PHE A 128 1.41 -9.70 1.34
CA PHE A 128 2.49 -10.12 0.45
C PHE A 128 3.79 -9.50 0.88
N GLY A 129 4.85 -10.27 0.89
CA GLY A 129 6.17 -9.71 1.07
C GLY A 129 7.27 -10.62 0.58
N LYS A 130 8.47 -10.06 0.52
CA LYS A 130 9.69 -10.79 0.18
C LYS A 130 10.33 -11.37 1.43
N LEU A 131 10.73 -12.65 1.37
CA LEU A 131 11.59 -13.33 2.33
C LEU A 131 13.03 -13.34 1.78
N GLY A 132 13.87 -12.42 2.26
CA GLY A 132 15.15 -12.13 1.60
C GLY A 132 14.93 -11.51 0.21
N ASP A 133 15.79 -11.84 -0.76
CA ASP A 133 15.77 -11.16 -2.07
C ASP A 133 14.96 -11.87 -3.17
N GLU A 134 14.59 -13.14 -2.98
CA GLU A 134 14.14 -13.99 -4.10
C GLU A 134 12.74 -14.60 -3.92
N GLU A 135 12.26 -14.76 -2.70
CA GLU A 135 11.03 -15.49 -2.43
C GLU A 135 9.90 -14.54 -2.02
N ILE A 136 8.79 -14.53 -2.77
CA ILE A 136 7.58 -13.82 -2.37
C ILE A 136 6.65 -14.82 -1.69
N CYS A 137 6.14 -14.46 -0.51
CA CYS A 137 5.15 -15.25 0.19
C CYS A 137 3.87 -14.43 0.47
N LEU A 138 2.78 -15.18 0.66
CA LEU A 138 1.49 -14.70 1.14
C LEU A 138 1.36 -15.14 2.60
N ILE A 139 1.00 -14.22 3.48
CA ILE A 139 0.64 -14.51 4.87
C ILE A 139 -0.74 -13.90 5.12
N PRO A 140 -1.78 -14.73 5.38
CA PRO A 140 -3.08 -14.23 5.79
C PRO A 140 -3.04 -13.87 7.28
N GLU A 141 -3.57 -12.71 7.64
CA GLU A 141 -3.52 -12.20 9.02
C GLU A 141 -4.88 -11.71 9.48
N GLU A 142 -5.20 -11.99 10.75
CA GLU A 142 -6.33 -11.37 11.45
C GLU A 142 -5.81 -10.19 12.27
N ALA A 143 -6.21 -8.98 11.89
CA ALA A 143 -5.69 -7.74 12.44
C ALA A 143 -6.76 -6.63 12.44
N HIS A 144 -6.54 -5.59 13.23
CA HIS A 144 -7.42 -4.42 13.23
C HIS A 144 -7.11 -3.46 12.08
N ASP A 145 -5.87 -3.40 11.62
CA ASP A 145 -5.44 -2.59 10.48
C ASP A 145 -4.25 -3.23 9.74
N ALA A 146 -3.86 -2.62 8.62
CA ALA A 146 -2.76 -3.08 7.78
C ALA A 146 -1.39 -2.97 8.48
N LEU A 147 -1.18 -2.01 9.40
CA LEU A 147 0.07 -1.90 10.16
C LEU A 147 0.23 -3.10 11.09
N ALA A 148 -0.83 -3.48 11.79
CA ALA A 148 -0.86 -4.65 12.65
C ALA A 148 -0.68 -5.94 11.84
N ALA A 149 -1.34 -6.07 10.68
CA ALA A 149 -1.14 -7.21 9.79
C ALA A 149 0.33 -7.34 9.33
N MET A 150 0.95 -6.25 8.90
CA MET A 150 2.37 -6.26 8.53
C MET A 150 3.28 -6.70 9.68
N ARG A 151 3.01 -6.20 10.89
CA ARG A 151 3.78 -6.57 12.08
C ARG A 151 3.64 -8.06 12.41
N LEU A 152 2.43 -8.61 12.35
CA LEU A 152 2.17 -10.03 12.61
C LEU A 152 2.87 -10.90 11.58
N ALA A 153 2.73 -10.60 10.29
CA ALA A 153 3.40 -11.33 9.22
C ALA A 153 4.93 -11.32 9.35
N ARG A 154 5.52 -10.19 9.79
CA ARG A 154 6.96 -10.09 10.11
C ARG A 154 7.36 -10.97 11.29
N LEU A 155 6.53 -11.06 12.33
CA LEU A 155 6.82 -11.93 13.48
C LEU A 155 6.72 -13.41 13.11
N ASP A 156 5.74 -13.79 12.31
CA ASP A 156 5.52 -15.18 11.94
C ASP A 156 6.54 -15.68 10.92
N SER A 157 6.96 -14.84 9.97
CA SER A 157 8.09 -15.14 9.07
C SER A 157 9.42 -15.35 9.80
N VAL A 158 9.72 -14.56 10.84
CA VAL A 158 10.93 -14.74 11.66
C VAL A 158 10.92 -16.09 12.37
N LYS A 159 9.77 -16.55 12.85
CA LYS A 159 9.62 -17.88 13.48
C LYS A 159 9.82 -19.02 12.48
N LEU A 160 9.52 -18.80 11.20
CA LEU A 160 9.54 -19.83 10.16
C LEU A 160 10.89 -19.95 9.42
N ALA A 161 11.68 -18.88 9.29
CA ALA A 161 12.78 -18.91 8.31
C ALA A 161 14.10 -18.16 8.64
N VAL A 162 14.28 -17.46 9.77
CA VAL A 162 15.47 -16.59 10.06
C VAL A 162 15.71 -15.47 9.03
N LYS A 163 14.97 -15.42 7.92
CA LYS A 163 15.08 -14.41 6.87
C LYS A 163 14.29 -13.15 7.24
N THR A 164 14.77 -12.01 6.76
CA THR A 164 14.07 -10.73 6.82
C THR A 164 12.85 -10.74 5.90
N PHE A 165 11.67 -10.46 6.46
CA PHE A 165 10.44 -10.27 5.70
C PHE A 165 10.16 -8.78 5.46
N GLN A 166 9.97 -8.42 4.19
CA GLN A 166 9.59 -7.08 3.76
C GLN A 166 8.18 -7.10 3.17
N PRO A 167 7.18 -6.53 3.86
CA PRO A 167 5.84 -6.37 3.30
C PRO A 167 5.86 -5.44 2.07
N LEU A 168 5.25 -5.89 0.99
CA LEU A 168 5.14 -5.15 -0.27
C LEU A 168 3.70 -4.82 -0.65
N ASP A 169 2.73 -5.64 -0.25
CA ASP A 169 1.32 -5.42 -0.56
C ASP A 169 0.45 -5.97 0.56
N VAL A 170 -0.46 -5.14 1.07
CA VAL A 170 -1.32 -5.45 2.21
C VAL A 170 -2.72 -4.99 1.87
N ARG A 171 -3.66 -5.92 1.91
CA ARG A 171 -5.03 -5.66 1.48
C ARG A 171 -6.02 -6.18 2.51
N GLN A 172 -6.91 -5.31 2.95
CA GLN A 172 -8.11 -5.74 3.67
C GLN A 172 -9.05 -6.48 2.73
N ALA A 173 -9.74 -7.51 3.23
CA ALA A 173 -10.85 -8.18 2.57
C ALA A 173 -12.09 -7.27 2.49
N HIS A 174 -11.99 -6.16 1.77
CA HIS A 174 -13.05 -5.15 1.66
C HIS A 174 -13.20 -4.68 0.20
N PRO A 175 -14.43 -4.40 -0.30
CA PRO A 175 -14.59 -4.00 -1.70
C PRO A 175 -13.91 -2.67 -2.06
N ALA A 176 -13.64 -1.81 -1.08
CA ALA A 176 -12.84 -0.59 -1.26
C ALA A 176 -11.42 -0.87 -1.78
N THR A 177 -10.88 -2.07 -1.55
CA THR A 177 -9.60 -2.51 -2.10
C THR A 177 -9.55 -2.40 -3.62
N ARG A 178 -10.67 -2.66 -4.32
CA ARG A 178 -10.72 -2.51 -5.79
C ARG A 178 -10.64 -1.05 -6.24
N GLU A 179 -11.15 -0.13 -5.43
CA GLU A 179 -11.07 1.31 -5.72
C GLU A 179 -9.68 1.85 -5.41
N PHE A 180 -9.07 1.41 -4.30
CA PHE A 180 -7.67 1.69 -4.02
C PHE A 180 -6.74 1.13 -5.10
N GLU A 181 -7.01 -0.05 -5.65
CA GLU A 181 -6.26 -0.60 -6.78
C GLU A 181 -6.35 0.31 -8.01
N ALA A 182 -7.56 0.76 -8.36
CA ALA A 182 -7.75 1.66 -9.51
C ALA A 182 -7.03 3.01 -9.31
N ILE A 183 -7.01 3.53 -8.09
CA ILE A 183 -6.28 4.76 -7.74
C ILE A 183 -4.77 4.52 -7.76
N PHE A 184 -4.30 3.42 -7.18
CA PHE A 184 -2.90 3.01 -7.18
C PHE A 184 -2.33 2.97 -8.60
N LEU A 185 -3.04 2.32 -9.53
CA LEU A 185 -2.58 2.23 -10.93
C LEU A 185 -2.45 3.62 -11.56
N GLN A 186 -3.39 4.53 -11.31
CA GLN A 186 -3.32 5.92 -11.80
C GLN A 186 -2.17 6.71 -11.18
N VAL A 187 -1.95 6.56 -9.86
CA VAL A 187 -0.85 7.23 -9.15
C VAL A 187 0.49 6.69 -9.60
N ALA A 188 0.63 5.36 -9.71
CA ALA A 188 1.82 4.71 -10.21
C ALA A 188 2.12 5.14 -11.64
N ASP A 189 1.16 5.15 -12.56
CA ASP A 189 1.36 5.62 -13.93
C ASP A 189 1.88 7.06 -13.99
N ARG A 190 1.34 7.96 -13.16
CA ARG A 190 1.79 9.36 -13.09
C ARG A 190 3.20 9.45 -12.50
N PHE A 191 3.46 8.71 -11.43
CA PHE A 191 4.76 8.68 -10.77
C PHE A 191 5.85 8.14 -11.69
N MET A 192 5.58 7.04 -12.39
CA MET A 192 6.51 6.43 -13.35
C MET A 192 6.81 7.35 -14.53
N LYS A 193 5.86 8.19 -14.97
CA LYS A 193 6.15 9.24 -15.98
C LYS A 193 7.09 10.31 -15.43
N LEU A 194 6.87 10.75 -14.19
CA LEU A 194 7.69 11.79 -13.55
C LEU A 194 9.12 11.31 -13.29
N VAL A 195 9.30 10.04 -12.87
CA VAL A 195 10.63 9.46 -12.59
C VAL A 195 11.29 8.91 -13.87
N GLY A 196 10.49 8.38 -14.80
CA GLY A 196 10.94 7.76 -16.06
C GLY A 196 11.45 8.72 -17.14
N ASP A 197 11.20 10.03 -17.03
CA ASP A 197 11.88 11.03 -17.87
C ASP A 197 13.38 11.20 -17.51
N SER A 198 13.89 10.48 -16.50
CA SER A 198 15.26 10.59 -15.99
C SER A 198 16.19 9.44 -16.40
N TYR A 199 15.68 8.37 -17.04
CA TYR A 199 16.47 7.19 -17.38
C TYR A 199 16.41 6.84 -18.87
N GLY A 200 17.25 7.52 -19.67
CA GLY A 200 17.92 6.87 -20.81
C GLY A 200 17.43 7.18 -22.24
N THR A 201 17.97 8.26 -22.80
CA THR A 201 18.41 8.45 -24.21
C THR A 201 17.41 8.26 -25.35
N GLY A 202 17.02 9.38 -25.95
CA GLY A 202 16.56 9.45 -27.33
C GLY A 202 16.25 10.89 -27.72
N HIS A 203 17.24 11.60 -28.28
CA HIS A 203 16.92 12.75 -29.14
C HIS A 203 15.95 12.30 -30.24
N MET A 204 14.91 13.09 -30.47
CA MET A 204 14.45 13.40 -31.83
C MET A 204 13.55 14.64 -31.80
N HIS A 205 14.10 15.69 -32.40
CA HIS A 205 13.51 16.91 -32.99
C HIS A 205 12.16 17.45 -32.47
#